data_AF-A0A7W7ISF9-F1
#
_entry.id   AF-A0A7W7ISF9-F1
#
_cell.length_a   1.000
_cell.length_b   1.000
_cell.length_c   1.000
_cell.angle_alpha   90.00
_cell.angle_beta   90.00
_cell.angle_gamma   90.00
#
_symmetry.space_group_name_H-M   'P 1'
#
loop_
_entity.id
_entity.type
_entity.pdbx_description
1 polymer ?
#
loop_
_entity_poly.entity_id
_entity_poly.type
_entity_poly.pdbx_seq_one_letter_code
_entity_poly.pdbx_strand_id
1 'polypeptide(L)'
;MTDHSALIERLEGAANGVVSMKTDRGDYGLLNEAAAALSDLTEWRNIATAPKDGTVIIAMGRYVEATAGFPTMAHFMAGSWRQIGKGVMPSMVCWAWKPRDVLGAWPSEPLPSAPNQAKEVGE
;
A
#
# COMPACT_ATOMS: atom_id res chain seq x y z
N MET A 1 21.13 -32.07 -15.75
CA MET A 1 20.55 -31.80 -14.42
C MET A 1 21.28 -30.59 -13.87
N THR A 2 20.68 -29.41 -14.02
CA THR A 2 21.30 -28.16 -13.56
C THR A 2 20.96 -28.01 -12.09
N ASP A 3 21.97 -27.89 -11.25
CA ASP A 3 21.83 -27.75 -9.80
C ASP A 3 21.24 -26.37 -9.48
N HIS A 4 20.00 -26.35 -9.00
CA HIS A 4 19.26 -25.13 -8.65
C HIS A 4 19.65 -24.58 -7.27
N SER A 5 20.49 -25.28 -6.51
CA SER A 5 20.84 -24.94 -5.13
C SER A 5 21.70 -23.67 -5.04
N ALA A 6 22.58 -23.45 -6.02
CA ALA A 6 23.45 -22.26 -6.09
C ALA A 6 22.72 -20.96 -6.49
N LEU A 7 21.50 -21.06 -7.05
CA LEU A 7 20.69 -19.88 -7.41
C LEU A 7 19.94 -19.33 -6.18
N ILE A 8 19.66 -20.18 -5.19
CA ILE A 8 18.90 -19.83 -3.99
C ILE A 8 19.79 -19.11 -2.96
N GLU A 9 21.03 -19.56 -2.74
CA GLU A 9 21.98 -18.86 -1.85
C GLU A 9 22.32 -17.43 -2.33
N ARG A 10 22.25 -17.18 -3.64
CA ARG A 10 22.51 -15.83 -4.20
C ARG A 10 21.37 -14.84 -3.99
N LEU A 11 20.16 -15.30 -3.72
CA LEU A 11 19.01 -14.43 -3.45
C LEU A 11 18.85 -14.15 -1.94
N GLU A 12 19.33 -15.02 -1.06
CA GLU A 12 19.27 -14.79 0.39
C GLU A 12 20.28 -13.73 0.87
N GLY A 13 21.37 -13.51 0.14
CA GLY A 13 22.31 -12.40 0.39
C GLY A 13 21.80 -11.01 -0.04
N ALA A 14 20.75 -10.95 -0.87
CA ALA A 14 20.24 -9.69 -1.41
C ALA A 14 19.28 -8.94 -0.46
N ALA A 15 18.85 -9.56 0.63
CA ALA A 15 18.01 -8.90 1.62
C ALA A 15 18.77 -7.87 2.48
N ASN A 16 20.11 -7.91 2.52
CA ASN A 16 20.93 -7.03 3.37
C ASN A 16 22.06 -6.29 2.64
N GLY A 17 22.14 -6.36 1.31
CA GLY A 17 23.22 -5.75 0.54
C GLY A 17 22.68 -5.10 -0.71
N VAL A 18 22.69 -3.77 -0.74
CA VAL A 18 22.49 -2.98 -1.97
C VAL A 18 23.58 -3.41 -2.97
N VAL A 19 23.22 -4.25 -3.94
CA VAL A 19 24.12 -4.65 -5.02
C VAL A 19 24.27 -3.44 -5.94
N SER A 20 25.34 -2.67 -5.74
CA SER A 20 25.73 -1.59 -6.65
C SER A 20 26.39 -2.21 -7.90
N MET A 21 25.58 -2.62 -8.88
CA MET A 21 26.08 -2.96 -10.21
C MET A 21 26.43 -1.66 -10.95
N LYS A 22 27.72 -1.44 -11.21
CA LYS A 22 28.16 -0.39 -12.14
C LYS A 22 27.77 -0.82 -13.56
N THR A 23 26.84 -0.10 -14.18
CA THR A 23 26.64 -0.16 -15.62
C THR A 23 27.55 0.88 -16.28
N ASP A 24 28.12 0.57 -17.45
CA ASP A 24 29.05 1.46 -18.18
C ASP A 24 28.37 2.70 -18.80
N ARG A 25 27.10 2.94 -18.49
CA ARG A 25 26.31 4.09 -18.93
C ARG A 25 25.91 4.84 -17.67
N GLY A 26 26.26 6.12 -17.57
CA GLY A 26 26.10 6.99 -16.40
C GLY A 26 24.66 7.25 -15.92
N ASP A 27 23.81 6.23 -15.86
CA ASP A 27 22.41 6.26 -15.42
C ASP A 27 22.28 5.90 -13.93
N TYR A 28 23.09 6.52 -13.06
CA TYR A 28 22.93 6.39 -11.61
C TYR A 28 21.62 7.02 -11.08
N GLY A 29 20.90 7.79 -11.90
CA GLY A 29 19.61 8.40 -11.52
C GLY A 29 18.46 7.41 -11.46
N LEU A 30 18.30 6.56 -12.48
CA LEU A 30 17.12 5.69 -12.60
C LEU A 30 17.14 4.49 -11.62
N LEU A 31 18.34 3.98 -11.30
CA LEU A 31 18.46 2.87 -10.33
C LEU A 31 18.23 3.33 -8.89
N ASN A 32 18.58 4.57 -8.54
CA ASN A 32 18.27 5.13 -7.23
C ASN A 32 16.78 5.43 -7.04
N GLU A 33 16.07 5.83 -8.10
CA GLU A 33 14.61 5.98 -8.06
C GLU A 33 13.89 4.62 -7.93
N ALA A 34 14.36 3.60 -8.65
CA ALA A 34 13.84 2.24 -8.50
C ALA A 34 14.15 1.66 -7.11
N ALA A 35 15.36 1.89 -6.58
CA ALA A 35 15.74 1.48 -5.23
C ALA A 35 14.97 2.25 -4.14
N ALA A 36 14.67 3.54 -4.34
CA ALA A 36 13.81 4.33 -3.45
C ALA A 36 12.36 3.81 -3.47
N ALA A 37 11.81 3.53 -4.65
CA ALA A 37 10.50 2.90 -4.83
C ALA A 37 10.44 1.48 -4.22
N LEU A 38 11.56 0.75 -4.22
CA LEU A 38 11.69 -0.55 -3.57
C LEU A 38 11.94 -0.45 -2.06
N SER A 39 12.62 0.59 -1.56
CA SER A 39 12.80 0.82 -0.12
C SER A 39 11.49 1.23 0.56
N ASP A 40 10.56 1.85 -0.17
CA ASP A 40 9.19 2.10 0.29
C ASP A 40 8.35 0.80 0.40
N LEU A 41 8.92 -0.36 0.06
CA LEU A 41 8.37 -1.70 0.34
C LEU A 41 8.66 -2.18 1.77
N THR A 42 9.49 -1.50 2.57
CA THR A 42 9.79 -1.95 3.94
C THR A 42 8.66 -1.74 4.94
N GLU A 43 7.57 -1.06 4.58
CA GLU A 43 6.47 -0.75 5.50
C GLU A 43 5.20 -1.59 5.32
N TRP A 44 5.25 -2.65 4.51
CA TRP A 44 4.12 -3.58 4.43
C TRP A 44 3.97 -4.37 5.73
N ARG A 45 2.84 -4.18 6.40
CA ARG A 45 2.44 -4.85 7.64
C ARG A 45 1.48 -5.99 7.35
N ASN A 46 1.43 -6.99 8.22
CA ASN A 46 0.45 -8.07 8.11
C ASN A 46 -0.98 -7.52 8.22
N ILE A 47 -1.89 -7.90 7.31
CA ILE A 47 -3.29 -7.43 7.30
C ILE A 47 -4.05 -7.67 8.62
N ALA A 48 -3.66 -8.68 9.41
CA ALA A 48 -4.26 -8.95 10.71
C ALA A 48 -4.12 -7.79 11.70
N THR A 49 -3.14 -6.91 11.48
CA THR A 49 -2.86 -5.72 12.31
C THR A 49 -3.50 -4.43 11.78
N ALA A 50 -4.20 -4.48 10.64
CA ALA A 50 -4.81 -3.31 10.05
C ALA A 50 -6.01 -2.81 10.87
N PRO A 51 -6.25 -1.49 10.93
CA PRO A 51 -7.40 -0.92 11.61
C PRO A 51 -8.71 -1.38 10.96
N LYS A 52 -9.68 -1.79 11.78
CA LYS A 52 -10.99 -2.32 11.35
C LYS A 52 -12.15 -1.36 11.62
N ASP A 53 -11.84 -0.13 11.97
CA ASP A 53 -12.77 0.97 12.31
C ASP A 53 -13.26 1.75 11.07
N GLY A 54 -13.02 1.22 9.87
CA GLY A 54 -13.33 1.89 8.60
C GLY A 54 -12.21 2.80 8.08
N THR A 55 -11.09 2.93 8.80
CA THR A 55 -9.89 3.65 8.32
C THR A 55 -9.47 3.15 6.93
N VAL A 56 -9.21 4.11 6.03
CA VAL A 56 -8.71 3.83 4.69
C VAL A 56 -7.22 3.53 4.73
N ILE A 57 -6.84 2.38 4.20
CA ILE A 57 -5.46 1.91 4.11
C ILE A 57 -5.05 1.69 2.65
N ILE A 58 -3.73 1.57 2.42
CA ILE A 58 -3.22 0.96 1.20
C ILE A 58 -3.08 -0.54 1.51
N ALA A 59 -3.79 -1.39 0.77
CA ALA A 59 -3.78 -2.84 0.93
C ALA A 59 -3.12 -3.51 -0.27
N MET A 60 -2.37 -4.58 -0.02
CA MET A 60 -2.01 -5.56 -1.03
C MET A 60 -3.04 -6.69 -0.97
N GLY A 61 -3.77 -6.88 -2.07
CA GLY A 61 -4.83 -7.87 -2.11
C GLY A 61 -5.27 -8.21 -3.52
N ARG A 62 -6.13 -9.23 -3.62
CA ARG A 62 -6.79 -9.64 -4.86
C ARG A 62 -8.30 -9.67 -4.65
N TYR A 63 -9.06 -9.57 -5.74
CA TYR A 63 -10.47 -9.92 -5.69
C TYR A 63 -10.64 -11.41 -5.40
N VAL A 64 -11.77 -11.81 -4.80
CA VAL A 64 -12.06 -13.22 -4.48
C VAL A 64 -11.89 -14.13 -5.69
N GLU A 65 -12.34 -13.67 -6.87
CA GLU A 65 -12.27 -14.40 -8.15
C GLU A 65 -10.96 -14.19 -8.93
N ALA A 66 -10.10 -13.26 -8.51
CA ALA A 66 -8.83 -12.99 -9.19
C ALA A 66 -7.70 -13.89 -8.68
N THR A 67 -6.76 -14.25 -9.55
CA THR A 67 -5.58 -15.07 -9.20
C THR A 67 -4.37 -14.25 -8.77
N ALA A 68 -4.30 -12.99 -9.18
CA ALA A 68 -3.22 -12.06 -8.85
C ALA A 68 -3.76 -10.88 -8.03
N GLY A 69 -2.92 -10.36 -7.14
CA GLY A 69 -3.22 -9.14 -6.40
C GLY A 69 -2.41 -7.95 -6.88
N PHE A 70 -2.84 -6.78 -6.41
CA PHE A 70 -2.25 -5.49 -6.72
C PHE A 70 -2.43 -4.54 -5.52
N PRO A 71 -1.58 -3.51 -5.37
CA PRO A 71 -1.79 -2.46 -4.39
C PRO A 71 -3.08 -1.70 -4.68
N THR A 72 -3.91 -1.48 -3.67
CA THR A 72 -5.15 -0.70 -3.83
C THR A 72 -5.54 0.01 -2.53
N MET A 73 -6.41 1.01 -2.61
CA MET A 73 -7.02 1.61 -1.42
C MET A 73 -8.19 0.76 -0.95
N ALA A 74 -8.21 0.42 0.33
CA ALA A 74 -9.25 -0.41 0.91
C ALA A 74 -9.72 0.10 2.28
N HIS A 75 -10.93 -0.27 2.67
CA HIS A 75 -11.44 -0.12 4.04
C HIS A 75 -12.07 -1.42 4.52
N PHE A 76 -12.20 -1.58 5.84
CA PHE A 76 -12.91 -2.70 6.44
C PHE A 76 -14.37 -2.32 6.72
N MET A 77 -15.33 -3.06 6.16
CA MET A 77 -16.75 -2.80 6.34
C MET A 77 -17.55 -4.10 6.32
N ALA A 78 -18.49 -4.24 7.26
CA ALA A 78 -19.37 -5.41 7.37
C ALA A 78 -18.62 -6.76 7.37
N GLY A 79 -17.47 -6.81 8.05
CA GLY A 79 -16.68 -8.04 8.21
C GLY A 79 -15.72 -8.37 7.06
N SER A 80 -15.63 -7.54 6.02
CA SER A 80 -14.72 -7.78 4.88
C SER A 80 -13.94 -6.53 4.47
N TRP A 81 -12.77 -6.76 3.86
CA TRP A 81 -12.02 -5.71 3.16
C TRP A 81 -12.65 -5.43 1.80
N ARG A 82 -12.82 -4.14 1.48
CA ARG A 82 -13.42 -3.67 0.22
C ARG A 82 -12.53 -2.64 -0.42
N GLN A 83 -12.42 -2.69 -1.75
CA GLN A 83 -11.72 -1.66 -2.51
C GLN A 83 -12.54 -0.37 -2.55
N ILE A 84 -11.85 0.77 -2.45
CA ILE A 84 -12.43 2.09 -2.75
C ILE A 84 -12.36 2.35 -4.26
N GLY A 85 -13.51 2.53 -4.89
CA GLY A 85 -13.62 2.81 -6.32
C GLY A 85 -15.06 3.09 -6.77
N LYS A 86 -15.25 3.46 -8.04
CA LYS A 86 -16.58 3.64 -8.63
C LYS A 86 -17.17 2.29 -9.03
N GLY A 87 -18.22 1.85 -8.33
CA GLY A 87 -18.98 0.64 -8.68
C GLY A 87 -19.38 -0.20 -7.47
N VAL A 88 -19.96 -1.38 -7.75
CA VAL A 88 -20.19 -2.41 -6.73
C VAL A 88 -18.82 -2.82 -6.21
N MET A 89 -18.52 -2.51 -4.94
CA MET A 89 -17.22 -2.78 -4.34
C MET A 89 -17.08 -4.28 -4.09
N PRO A 90 -16.27 -5.02 -4.88
CA PRO A 90 -16.07 -6.43 -4.65
C PRO A 90 -15.32 -6.65 -3.34
N SER A 91 -15.67 -7.71 -2.62
CA SER A 91 -14.88 -8.18 -1.48
C SER A 91 -13.47 -8.52 -1.94
N MET A 92 -12.49 -8.22 -1.10
CA MET A 92 -11.08 -8.49 -1.34
C MET A 92 -10.52 -9.49 -0.34
N VAL A 93 -9.56 -10.28 -0.81
CA VAL A 93 -8.64 -11.04 0.03
C VAL A 93 -7.33 -10.25 0.10
N CYS A 94 -7.11 -9.58 1.22
CA CYS A 94 -5.91 -8.80 1.51
C CYS A 94 -4.94 -9.61 2.36
N TRP A 95 -3.62 -9.41 2.20
CA TRP A 95 -2.59 -10.07 3.02
C TRP A 95 -1.56 -9.12 3.62
N ALA A 96 -1.39 -7.93 3.06
CA ALA A 96 -0.56 -6.89 3.63
C ALA A 96 -1.22 -5.51 3.53
N TRP A 97 -0.78 -4.57 4.36
CA TRP A 97 -1.22 -3.19 4.33
C TRP A 97 -0.12 -2.20 4.69
N LYS A 98 -0.29 -0.93 4.32
CA LYS A 98 0.45 0.18 4.90
C LYS A 98 -0.46 1.39 5.17
N PRO A 99 -0.10 2.25 6.13
CA PRO A 99 -0.82 3.50 6.36
C PRO A 99 -0.85 4.38 5.10
N ARG A 100 -1.91 5.15 4.93
CA ARG A 100 -2.12 5.97 3.72
C ARG A 100 -1.20 7.19 3.66
N ASP A 101 -0.77 7.68 4.81
CA ASP A 101 0.12 8.83 5.01
C ASP A 101 1.60 8.56 4.68
N VAL A 102 1.98 7.30 4.46
CA VAL A 102 3.36 6.91 4.12
C VAL A 102 3.80 7.47 2.76
N LEU A 103 2.87 7.70 1.83
CA LEU A 103 3.18 8.19 0.47
C LEU A 103 3.44 9.71 0.38
N GLY A 104 3.66 10.39 1.50
CA GLY A 104 3.86 11.84 1.58
C GLY A 104 2.62 12.59 2.08
N ALA A 105 2.72 13.92 2.15
CA ALA A 105 1.71 14.81 2.76
C ALA A 105 0.34 14.70 2.06
N TRP A 106 -0.45 13.71 2.48
CA TRP A 106 -1.85 13.62 2.11
C TRP A 106 -2.58 14.82 2.72
N PRO A 107 -3.43 15.54 1.96
CA PRO A 107 -4.18 16.65 2.52
C PRO A 107 -5.03 16.15 3.69
N SER A 108 -4.93 16.83 4.84
CA SER A 108 -5.83 16.56 5.95
C SER A 108 -7.27 16.78 5.51
N GLU A 109 -8.19 15.96 6.04
CA GLU A 109 -9.61 16.22 5.88
C GLU A 109 -9.91 17.63 6.42
N PRO A 110 -10.62 18.49 5.68
CA PRO A 110 -11.03 19.77 6.21
C PRO A 110 -11.88 19.52 7.46
N LEU A 111 -11.55 20.22 8.56
CA LEU A 111 -12.37 20.16 9.76
C LEU A 111 -13.82 20.50 9.40
N PRO A 112 -14.82 19.80 9.97
CA PRO A 112 -16.21 20.13 9.72
C PRO A 112 -16.40 21.63 10.00
N SER A 113 -16.84 22.40 9.01
CA SER A 113 -17.24 23.78 9.24
C SER A 113 -18.26 23.76 10.36
N ALA A 114 -18.04 24.60 11.39
CA ALA A 114 -18.91 24.66 12.56
C ALA A 114 -20.38 24.61 12.10
N PRO A 115 -21.24 23.80 12.76
CA PRO A 115 -22.63 23.65 12.34
C PRO A 115 -23.20 25.05 12.16
N ASN A 116 -23.69 25.31 10.95
CA ASN A 116 -24.25 26.59 10.54
C ASN A 116 -25.26 26.97 11.63
N GLN A 117 -24.89 27.91 12.52
CA GLN A 117 -25.76 28.29 13.62
C GLN A 117 -27.04 28.78 12.97
N ALA A 118 -28.09 27.96 13.06
CA ALA A 118 -29.39 28.31 12.53
C ALA A 118 -29.73 29.65 13.16
N LYS A 119 -29.85 30.69 12.33
CA LYS A 119 -30.38 31.98 12.75
C LYS A 119 -31.69 31.68 13.47
N GLU A 120 -31.72 31.88 14.78
CA GLU A 120 -32.97 31.94 15.53
C GLU A 120 -33.77 33.09 14.89
N VAL A 121 -34.77 32.72 14.10
CA VAL A 121 -35.75 33.67 13.59
C VAL A 121 -36.67 33.92 14.78
N GLY A 122 -36.48 35.05 15.43
CA GLY A 122 -37.33 35.50 16.53
C GLY A 122 -38.79 35.65 16.07
N GLU A 123 -39.70 35.20 16.94
CA GLU A 123 -41.15 35.39 16.86
C GLU A 123 -41.56 36.87 17.03
#